data_AF-A0A0D3KRQ5-F1
#
_entry.id   AF-A0A0D3KRQ5-F1
#
_cell.length_a   1.000
_cell.length_b   1.000
_cell.length_c   1.000
_cell.angle_alpha   90.00
_cell.angle_beta   90.00
_cell.angle_gamma   90.00
#
_symmetry.space_group_name_H-M   'P 1'
#
loop_
_entity.id
_entity.type
_entity.pdbx_description
1 polymer ?
#
loop_
_entity_poly.entity_id
_entity_poly.type
_entity_poly.pdbx_seq_one_letter_code
_entity_poly.pdbx_strand_id
1 'polypeptide(L)'
;WTHDEDVLLVRAVEQCGESNWQRVSELLGNTRSSNQCLQRWRYSVDPSLNKGKWSEARRWTDIGREVDGRTPMQCRERWCNRLDPALK
;
A
#
# COMPACT_ATOMS: atom_id res chain seq x y z
N TRP A 1 2.21 14.92 3.91
CA TRP A 1 1.03 14.08 4.12
C TRP A 1 0.70 14.06 5.59
N THR A 2 -0.04 15.07 6.03
CA THR A 2 -0.76 15.10 7.29
C THR A 2 -2.05 14.29 7.17
N HIS A 3 -2.72 14.04 8.29
CA HIS A 3 -4.02 13.37 8.29
C HIS A 3 -5.05 14.13 7.45
N ASP A 4 -5.13 15.46 7.59
CA ASP A 4 -6.01 16.30 6.78
C ASP A 4 -5.68 16.24 5.29
N GLU A 5 -4.39 16.25 4.91
CA GLU A 5 -3.98 16.08 3.51
C GLU A 5 -4.41 14.71 2.95
N ASP A 6 -4.32 13.63 3.73
CA ASP A 6 -4.77 12.31 3.31
C ASP A 6 -6.30 12.25 3.17
N VAL A 7 -7.06 12.86 4.09
CA VAL A 7 -8.53 12.95 3.99
C VAL A 7 -8.95 13.72 2.74
N LEU A 8 -8.26 14.82 2.43
CA LEU A 8 -8.50 15.58 1.20
C LEU A 8 -8.13 14.76 -0.04
N LEU A 9 -7.04 13.99 0.01
CA LEU A 9 -6.64 13.09 -1.08
C LEU A 9 -7.71 12.04 -1.36
N VAL A 10 -8.26 11.39 -0.33
CA VAL A 10 -9.35 10.42 -0.48
C VAL A 10 -10.54 11.06 -1.18
N ARG A 11 -11.03 12.19 -0.67
CA ARG A 11 -12.19 12.87 -1.25
C ARG A 11 -11.94 13.31 -2.69
N ALA A 12 -10.73 13.77 -3.01
CA ALA A 12 -10.38 14.22 -4.35
C ALA A 12 -10.32 13.04 -5.34
N VAL A 13 -9.78 11.89 -4.91
CA VAL A 13 -9.75 10.67 -5.72
C VAL A 13 -11.14 10.07 -5.90
N GLU A 14 -12.00 10.09 -4.87
CA GLU A 14 -13.41 9.66 -5.00
C GLU A 14 -14.19 10.51 -6.02
N GLN A 15 -13.89 11.80 -6.13
CA GLN A 15 -14.54 12.70 -7.08
C GLN A 15 -13.98 12.61 -8.50
N CYS A 16 -12.67 12.41 -8.65
CA CYS A 16 -11.98 12.50 -9.94
C CYS A 16 -11.61 11.13 -10.54
N GLY A 17 -11.66 10.08 -9.74
CA GLY A 17 -11.09 8.78 -10.05
C GLY A 17 -9.55 8.73 -10.01
N GLU A 18 -9.02 7.52 -10.13
CA GLU A 18 -7.57 7.24 -10.09
C GLU A 18 -6.85 7.45 -11.44
N SER A 19 -7.54 8.06 -12.42
CA SER A 19 -7.02 8.29 -13.77
C SER A 19 -6.55 9.72 -14.01
N ASN A 20 -6.98 10.70 -13.19
CA ASN A 20 -6.67 12.11 -13.40
C ASN A 20 -6.04 12.79 -12.16
N TRP A 21 -4.78 12.45 -11.91
CA TRP A 21 -4.00 12.96 -10.77
C TRP A 21 -3.70 14.46 -10.83
N GLN A 22 -3.76 15.06 -12.02
CA GLN A 22 -3.66 16.51 -12.18
C GLN A 22 -4.86 17.20 -11.53
N ARG A 23 -6.07 16.71 -11.81
CA ARG A 23 -7.29 17.24 -11.18
C ARG A 23 -7.32 17.01 -9.67
N VAL A 24 -6.81 15.86 -9.22
CA VAL A 24 -6.66 15.56 -7.78
C VAL A 24 -5.73 16.58 -7.10
N SER A 25 -4.57 16.87 -7.69
CA SER A 25 -3.63 17.92 -7.22
C SER A 25 -4.31 19.29 -7.11
N GLU A 26 -5.12 19.67 -8.11
CA GLU A 26 -5.86 20.94 -8.10
C GLU A 26 -6.87 21.02 -6.94
N LEU A 27 -7.58 19.93 -6.66
CA LEU A 27 -8.51 19.87 -5.52
C LEU A 27 -7.80 19.94 -4.15
N LEU A 28 -6.53 19.54 -4.09
CA LEU A 28 -5.66 19.73 -2.92
C LEU A 28 -5.04 21.14 -2.87
N GLY A 29 -5.50 22.06 -3.73
CA GLY A 29 -5.01 23.43 -3.80
C GLY A 29 -3.61 23.56 -4.39
N ASN A 30 -3.17 22.60 -5.20
CA ASN A 30 -1.82 22.55 -5.79
C ASN A 30 -0.68 22.56 -4.76
N THR A 31 -0.98 22.21 -3.50
CA THR A 31 0.02 22.05 -2.43
C THR A 31 0.92 20.84 -2.66
N ARG A 32 0.43 19.85 -3.42
CA ARG A 32 1.12 18.62 -3.81
C ARG A 32 1.05 18.45 -5.31
N SER A 33 2.10 17.94 -5.93
CA SER A 33 2.07 17.63 -7.36
C SER A 33 1.27 16.35 -7.63
N SER A 34 0.77 16.21 -8.85
CA SER A 34 0.06 15.01 -9.32
C SER A 34 0.81 13.71 -9.03
N ASN A 35 2.13 13.69 -9.26
CA ASN A 35 2.98 12.55 -8.94
C ASN A 35 3.04 12.26 -7.44
N GLN A 36 3.09 13.29 -6.56
CA GLN A 36 3.06 13.04 -5.12
C GLN A 36 1.71 12.46 -4.68
N CYS A 37 0.60 12.95 -5.24
CA CYS A 37 -0.73 12.42 -4.97
C CYS A 37 -0.85 10.94 -5.38
N LEU A 38 -0.40 10.60 -6.58
CA LEU A 38 -0.39 9.21 -7.08
C LEU A 38 0.44 8.29 -6.17
N GLN A 39 1.67 8.70 -5.83
CA GLN A 39 2.53 7.89 -4.98
C GLN A 39 1.91 7.69 -3.60
N ARG A 40 1.35 8.76 -3.01
CA ARG A 40 0.70 8.66 -1.70
C ARG A 40 -0.51 7.73 -1.73
N TRP A 41 -1.35 7.87 -2.75
CA TRP A 41 -2.52 7.03 -2.94
C TRP A 41 -2.11 5.56 -3.02
N ARG A 42 -1.28 5.22 -4.01
CA ARG A 42 -0.85 3.86 -4.34
C ARG A 42 -0.17 3.11 -3.20
N TYR A 43 0.53 3.81 -2.31
CA TYR A 43 1.34 3.15 -1.28
C TYR A 43 0.85 3.36 0.15
N SER A 44 -0.10 4.26 0.38
CA SER A 44 -0.43 4.63 1.76
C SER A 44 -1.89 4.96 2.01
N VAL A 45 -2.64 5.45 1.02
CA VAL A 45 -3.99 5.98 1.26
C VAL A 45 -5.08 5.11 0.68
N ASP A 46 -4.85 4.50 -0.50
CA ASP A 46 -5.81 3.62 -1.16
C ASP A 46 -6.44 2.59 -0.18
N PRO A 47 -7.78 2.57 -0.04
CA PRO A 47 -8.50 1.63 0.82
C PRO A 47 -8.34 0.15 0.41
N SER A 48 -8.00 -0.11 -0.85
CA SER A 48 -7.70 -1.46 -1.35
C SER A 48 -6.40 -2.01 -0.77
N LEU A 49 -5.52 -1.14 -0.27
CA LEU A 49 -4.28 -1.54 0.39
C LEU A 49 -4.62 -2.22 1.71
N ASN A 50 -4.21 -3.48 1.82
CA ASN A 50 -4.35 -4.25 3.04
C ASN A 50 -3.36 -3.72 4.10
N LYS A 51 -3.80 -2.71 4.88
CA LYS A 51 -3.03 -2.06 5.96
C LYS A 51 -3.22 -2.75 7.32
N GLY A 52 -3.94 -3.87 7.37
CA GLY A 52 -4.07 -4.66 8.58
C GLY A 52 -2.70 -5.12 9.08
N LYS A 53 -2.59 -5.45 10.39
CA LYS A 53 -1.57 -6.42 10.82
C LYS A 53 -1.68 -7.56 9.83
N TRP A 54 -0.57 -7.90 9.15
CA TRP A 54 -0.52 -9.04 8.24
C TRP A 54 -1.42 -10.11 8.82
N SER A 55 -2.53 -10.39 8.12
CA SER A 55 -3.49 -11.39 8.57
C SER A 55 -2.70 -12.62 8.97
N GLU A 56 -3.14 -13.31 10.02
CA GLU A 56 -2.57 -14.55 10.58
C GLU A 56 -2.36 -15.71 9.57
N ALA A 57 -2.00 -15.44 8.32
CA ALA A 57 -1.16 -16.28 7.49
C ALA A 57 0.14 -16.54 8.25
N ARG A 58 0.07 -17.55 9.14
CA ARG A 58 1.12 -18.26 9.88
C ARG A 58 2.31 -17.37 10.21
N ARG A 59 2.43 -16.96 11.48
CA ARG A 59 3.56 -16.16 11.96
C ARG A 59 4.83 -16.66 11.27
N TRP A 60 5.53 -15.81 10.51
CA TRP A 60 6.73 -16.23 9.78
C TRP A 60 7.76 -16.89 10.70
N THR A 61 7.69 -16.59 12.00
CA THR A 61 8.43 -17.27 13.07
C THR A 61 8.15 -18.77 13.14
N ASP A 62 6.90 -19.18 12.97
CA ASP A 62 6.46 -20.58 13.02
C ASP A 62 6.81 -21.28 11.70
N ILE A 63 6.61 -20.59 10.56
CA ILE A 63 7.04 -21.11 9.25
C ILE A 63 8.57 -21.30 9.20
N GLY A 64 9.34 -20.32 9.69
CA GLY A 64 10.80 -20.41 9.71
C GLY A 64 11.32 -21.51 10.64
N ARG A 65 10.54 -21.92 11.65
CA ARG A 65 10.87 -23.11 12.49
C ARG A 65 10.63 -24.42 11.75
N GLU A 66 9.66 -24.46 10.85
CA GLU A 66 9.34 -25.64 10.02
C GLU A 66 10.25 -25.77 8.79
N VAL A 67 11.03 -24.72 8.46
CA VAL A 67 11.94 -24.71 7.29
C VAL A 67 13.38 -24.67 7.76
N ASP A 68 13.99 -25.86 7.86
CA ASP A 68 15.38 -26.00 8.28
C ASP A 68 16.35 -25.14 7.45
N GLY A 69 17.20 -24.39 8.15
CA GLY A 69 18.21 -23.53 7.56
C GLY A 69 17.69 -22.21 6.96
N ARG A 70 16.44 -21.83 7.21
CA ARG A 70 15.88 -20.55 6.72
C ARG A 70 15.30 -19.71 7.84
N THR A 71 15.55 -18.41 7.77
CA THR A 71 14.97 -17.47 8.74
C THR A 71 13.53 -17.12 8.35
N PRO A 72 12.68 -16.76 9.33
CA PRO A 72 11.37 -16.18 9.10
C PRO A 72 11.35 -15.06 8.04
N MET A 73 12.39 -14.23 8.03
CA MET A 73 12.52 -13.11 7.10
C MET A 73 12.77 -13.59 5.66
N GLN A 74 13.59 -14.62 5.47
CA GLN A 74 13.83 -15.23 4.15
C GLN A 74 12.57 -15.92 3.61
N CYS A 75 11.79 -16.58 4.49
CA CYS A 75 10.51 -17.17 4.11
C CYS A 75 9.51 -16.10 3.65
N ARG A 76 9.43 -14.97 4.38
CA ARG A 76 8.59 -13.83 4.04
C ARG A 76 8.98 -13.22 2.69
N GLU A 77 10.27 -12.92 2.49
CA GLU A 77 10.75 -12.31 1.25
C GLU A 77 10.42 -13.17 0.03
N ARG A 78 10.61 -14.49 0.13
CA ARG A 78 10.29 -15.40 -0.98
C ARG A 78 8.79 -15.40 -1.28
N TRP A 79 7.94 -15.41 -0.25
CA TRP A 79 6.49 -15.38 -0.44
C TRP A 79 6.03 -14.09 -1.08
N CYS A 80 6.34 -12.94 -0.45
CA CYS A 80 5.91 -11.62 -0.92
C CYS A 80 6.45 -11.24 -2.30
N ASN A 81 7.56 -11.84 -2.75
CA ASN A 81 8.17 -11.49 -4.03
C ASN A 81 7.87 -12.49 -5.16
N ARG A 82 7.46 -13.73 -4.84
CA ARG A 82 7.35 -14.78 -5.87
C ARG A 82 6.18 -15.75 -5.73
N LEU A 83 5.62 -15.93 -4.53
CA LEU A 83 4.64 -16.99 -4.27
C LEU A 83 3.27 -16.47 -3.81
N ASP A 84 3.15 -15.18 -3.54
CA ASP A 84 1.87 -14.57 -3.22
C ASP A 84 0.91 -14.69 -4.43
N PRO A 85 -0.22 -15.39 -4.29
CA PRO A 85 -1.19 -15.55 -5.37
C PRO A 85 -1.74 -14.23 -5.93
N ALA A 86 -1.64 -13.13 -5.17
CA ALA A 86 -2.03 -11.79 -5.59
C ALA A 86 -1.01 -11.12 -6.54
N LEU A 87 0.16 -11.72 -6.77
CA LEU A 87 1.18 -11.23 -7.72
C LEU A 87 0.93 -11.67 -9.17
N LYS A 88 -0.24 -12.27 -9.47
CA LYS A 88 -0.64 -12.65 -10.83
C LYS A 88 -1.38 -11.53 -11.55
#